data_AF-A0A9D6VUR3-F1
#
_entry.id   AF-A0A9D6VUR3-F1
#
_cell.length_a   1.000
_cell.length_b   1.000
_cell.length_c   1.000
_cell.angle_alpha   90.00
_cell.angle_beta   90.00
_cell.angle_gamma   90.00
#
_symmetry.space_group_name_H-M   'P 1'
#
loop_
_entity.id
_entity.type
_entity.pdbx_description
1 polymer ?
#
loop_
_entity_poly.entity_id
_entity_poly.type
_entity_poly.pdbx_seq_one_letter_code
_entity_poly.pdbx_strand_id
1 'polypeptide(L)'
;MMRARHPIVRSTGFTLLEVLVALAVLALALAAAVSAAAAYVGNQAYLQERTLAHWVARNVLIELQLEQPWPGTGERSDTVRMADLDWTWQATIDETPEKDMRRVTLKVWLGEDDKREPLAGIDGFLEKHE
;
A
#
# COMPACT_ATOMS: atom_id res chain seq x y z
N MET A 1 23.54 17.52 -79.32
CA MET A 1 24.19 17.05 -78.08
C MET A 1 23.66 17.88 -76.90
N MET A 2 22.92 17.28 -75.97
CA MET A 2 22.45 17.95 -74.75
C MET A 2 22.52 16.94 -73.60
N ARG A 3 23.47 17.14 -72.67
CA ARG A 3 23.62 16.30 -71.46
C ARG A 3 22.70 16.86 -70.37
N ALA A 4 21.71 16.08 -69.96
CA ALA A 4 20.91 16.36 -68.79
C ALA A 4 21.81 16.31 -67.53
N ARG A 5 21.78 17.38 -66.73
CA ARG A 5 22.48 17.44 -65.44
C ARG A 5 21.62 16.79 -64.38
N HIS A 6 22.12 15.72 -63.76
CA HIS A 6 21.49 15.09 -62.60
C HIS A 6 21.67 16.00 -61.37
N PRO A 7 20.61 16.35 -60.62
CA PRO A 7 20.76 17.10 -59.38
C PRO A 7 21.44 16.21 -58.34
N ILE A 8 22.55 16.70 -57.78
CA ILE A 8 23.23 16.04 -56.67
C ILE A 8 22.37 16.26 -55.43
N VAL A 9 21.71 15.20 -54.96
CA VAL A 9 21.05 15.21 -53.65
C VAL A 9 22.15 15.32 -52.58
N ARG A 10 22.19 16.43 -51.85
CA ARG A 10 23.11 16.58 -50.71
C ARG A 10 22.61 15.74 -49.55
N SER A 11 23.41 14.76 -49.14
CA SER A 11 23.21 14.02 -47.90
C SER A 11 23.50 14.95 -46.72
N THR A 12 22.47 15.39 -46.00
CA THR A 12 22.65 16.08 -44.71
C THR A 12 22.96 15.02 -43.65
N GLY A 13 24.22 14.97 -43.20
CA GLY A 13 24.61 14.17 -42.04
C GLY A 13 24.19 14.83 -40.74
N PHE A 14 23.95 14.03 -39.69
CA PHE A 14 23.68 14.55 -38.35
C PHE A 14 24.91 15.26 -37.78
N THR A 15 24.67 16.37 -37.11
CA THR A 15 25.73 17.07 -36.36
C THR A 15 26.05 16.32 -35.07
N LEU A 16 27.28 16.49 -34.57
CA LEU A 16 27.66 15.97 -33.25
C LEU A 16 26.71 16.51 -32.15
N LEU A 17 26.27 17.76 -32.29
CA LEU A 17 25.35 18.40 -31.36
C LEU A 17 23.99 17.71 -31.32
N GLU A 18 23.42 17.34 -32.48
CA GLU A 18 22.14 16.61 -32.51
C GLU A 18 22.22 15.25 -31.84
N VAL A 19 23.30 14.50 -32.07
CA VAL A 19 23.48 13.18 -31.42
C VAL A 19 23.61 13.35 -29.91
N LEU A 20 24.37 14.34 -29.44
CA LEU A 20 24.50 14.63 -28.01
C LEU A 20 23.18 15.07 -27.38
N VAL A 21 22.41 15.93 -28.04
CA VAL A 21 21.09 16.37 -27.57
C VAL A 21 20.10 15.19 -27.56
N ALA A 22 20.10 14.36 -28.61
CA ALA A 22 19.24 13.18 -28.68
C ALA A 22 19.55 12.19 -27.55
N LEU A 23 20.84 11.93 -27.28
CA LEU A 23 21.27 11.09 -26.18
C LEU A 23 20.92 11.71 -24.81
N ALA A 24 21.02 13.03 -24.66
CA ALA A 24 20.61 13.71 -23.44
C ALA A 24 19.11 13.57 -23.18
N VAL A 25 18.26 13.81 -24.19
CA VAL A 25 16.81 13.62 -24.07
C VAL A 25 16.47 12.16 -23.79
N LEU A 26 17.13 11.22 -24.48
CA LEU A 26 16.94 9.80 -24.27
C LEU A 26 17.32 9.38 -22.84
N ALA A 27 18.45 9.86 -22.33
CA ALA A 27 18.91 9.58 -20.97
C ALA A 27 17.91 10.10 -19.92
N LEU A 28 17.37 11.31 -20.10
CA LEU A 28 16.34 11.88 -19.23
C LEU A 28 15.05 11.05 -19.27
N ALA A 29 14.61 10.65 -20.46
CA ALA A 29 13.41 9.82 -20.62
C ALA A 29 13.56 8.46 -19.93
N LEU A 30 14.73 7.82 -20.06
CA LEU A 30 15.01 6.54 -19.39
C LEU A 30 15.09 6.72 -17.87
N ALA A 31 15.74 7.76 -17.36
CA ALA A 31 15.79 8.05 -15.93
C ALA A 31 14.38 8.26 -15.33
N ALA A 32 13.52 8.99 -16.05
CA ALA A 32 12.13 9.18 -15.65
C ALA A 32 11.35 7.84 -15.64
N ALA A 33 11.55 6.99 -16.65
CA ALA A 33 10.92 5.67 -16.73
C ALA A 33 11.34 4.75 -15.57
N VAL A 34 12.63 4.72 -15.22
CA VAL A 34 13.13 3.96 -14.07
C VAL A 34 12.53 4.48 -12.77
N SER A 35 12.49 5.80 -12.58
CA SER A 35 11.86 6.42 -11.40
C SER A 35 10.38 6.06 -11.27
N ALA A 36 9.63 6.11 -12.38
CA ALA A 36 8.22 5.74 -12.40
C ALA A 36 8.01 4.25 -12.07
N ALA A 37 8.85 3.35 -12.59
CA ALA A 37 8.80 1.94 -12.28
C ALA A 37 9.10 1.67 -10.79
N ALA A 38 10.10 2.35 -10.22
CA ALA A 38 10.43 2.24 -8.80
C ALA A 38 9.27 2.70 -7.91
N ALA A 39 8.63 3.83 -8.25
CA ALA A 39 7.45 4.32 -7.54
C ALA A 39 6.28 3.31 -7.60
N TYR A 40 6.07 2.67 -8.76
CA TYR A 40 5.04 1.65 -8.91
C TYR A 40 5.26 0.42 -8.02
N VAL A 41 6.51 -0.06 -7.93
CA VAL A 41 6.86 -1.20 -7.06
C VAL A 41 6.66 -0.85 -5.58
N GLY A 42 7.08 0.34 -5.14
CA GLY A 42 6.86 0.78 -3.76
C GLY A 42 5.38 0.84 -3.40
N ASN A 43 4.53 1.32 -4.31
CA ASN A 43 3.08 1.37 -4.11
C ASN A 43 2.44 -0.03 -4.02
N GLN A 44 2.93 -1.01 -4.81
CA GLN A 44 2.44 -2.39 -4.73
C GLN A 44 2.68 -3.02 -3.36
N ALA A 45 3.89 -2.87 -2.79
CA ALA A 45 4.19 -3.38 -1.45
C ALA A 45 3.30 -2.74 -0.38
N TYR A 46 3.12 -1.43 -0.44
CA TYR A 46 2.23 -0.72 0.49
C TYR A 46 0.78 -1.21 0.43
N LEU A 47 0.23 -1.41 -0.77
CA LEU A 47 -1.13 -1.94 -0.95
C LEU A 47 -1.26 -3.38 -0.42
N GLN A 48 -0.23 -4.20 -0.61
CA GLN A 48 -0.18 -5.56 -0.06
C GLN A 48 -0.21 -5.53 1.47
N GLU A 49 0.63 -4.72 2.12
CA GLU A 49 0.65 -4.57 3.58
C GLU A 49 -0.70 -4.10 4.13
N ARG A 50 -1.36 -3.12 3.51
CA ARG A 50 -2.69 -2.67 3.92
C ARG A 50 -3.75 -3.77 3.80
N THR A 51 -3.67 -4.57 2.73
CA THR A 51 -4.59 -5.69 2.52
C THR A 51 -4.44 -6.74 3.61
N LEU A 52 -3.19 -7.10 3.94
CA LEU A 52 -2.88 -8.03 5.03
C LEU A 52 -3.32 -7.46 6.39
N ALA A 53 -3.04 -6.19 6.68
CA ALA A 53 -3.50 -5.54 7.92
C ALA A 53 -5.03 -5.60 8.08
N HIS A 54 -5.78 -5.47 6.98
CA HIS A 54 -7.24 -5.59 7.02
C HIS A 54 -7.72 -7.03 7.26
N TRP A 55 -6.99 -8.03 6.78
CA TRP A 55 -7.26 -9.43 7.11
C TRP A 55 -6.96 -9.74 8.57
N VAL A 56 -5.84 -9.24 9.12
CA VAL A 56 -5.56 -9.34 10.56
C VAL A 56 -6.69 -8.73 11.37
N ALA A 57 -7.08 -7.49 11.05
CA ALA A 57 -8.15 -6.80 11.76
C ALA A 57 -9.46 -7.60 11.76
N ARG A 58 -9.85 -8.17 10.61
CA ARG A 58 -11.06 -9.00 10.51
C ARG A 58 -10.97 -10.29 11.32
N ASN A 59 -9.83 -10.97 11.29
CA ASN A 59 -9.63 -12.19 12.07
C ASN A 59 -9.77 -11.88 13.57
N VAL A 60 -9.10 -10.83 14.06
CA VAL A 60 -9.20 -10.39 15.45
C VAL A 60 -10.64 -9.99 15.81
N LEU A 61 -11.35 -9.27 14.94
CA LEU A 61 -12.75 -8.94 15.19
C LEU A 61 -13.62 -10.19 15.33
N ILE A 62 -13.43 -11.17 14.46
CA ILE A 62 -14.17 -12.44 14.52
C ILE A 62 -13.80 -13.22 15.78
N GLU A 63 -12.53 -13.23 16.18
CA GLU A 63 -12.09 -13.84 17.44
C GLU A 63 -12.78 -13.20 18.64
N LEU A 64 -12.83 -11.86 18.71
CA LEU A 64 -13.54 -11.14 19.76
C LEU A 64 -15.06 -11.40 19.72
N GLN A 65 -15.66 -11.58 18.54
CA GLN A 65 -17.09 -11.90 18.41
C GLN A 65 -17.42 -13.32 18.90
N LEU A 66 -16.48 -14.26 18.76
CA LEU A 66 -16.65 -15.65 19.17
C LEU A 66 -16.14 -15.93 20.60
N GLU A 67 -15.47 -14.97 21.24
CA GLU A 67 -14.88 -15.12 22.56
C GLU A 67 -15.93 -15.29 23.66
N GLN A 68 -15.69 -16.27 24.52
CA GLN A 68 -16.52 -16.60 25.68
C GLN A 68 -15.62 -16.65 26.92
N PRO A 69 -15.95 -15.95 28.03
CA PRO A 69 -17.13 -15.09 28.21
C PRO A 69 -17.08 -13.80 27.36
N TRP A 70 -18.25 -13.20 27.12
CA TRP A 70 -18.41 -12.01 26.28
C TRP A 70 -17.41 -10.89 26.65
N PRO A 71 -16.59 -10.38 25.69
CA PRO A 71 -15.46 -9.50 25.99
C PRO A 71 -15.85 -8.20 26.68
N GLY A 72 -15.26 -7.95 27.85
CA GLY A 72 -15.45 -6.72 28.63
C GLY A 72 -15.06 -5.44 27.88
N THR A 73 -15.48 -4.29 28.40
CA THR A 73 -15.08 -2.98 27.88
C THR A 73 -13.63 -2.64 28.24
N GLY A 74 -13.03 -1.71 27.48
CA GLY A 74 -11.66 -1.26 27.67
C GLY A 74 -10.77 -1.52 26.46
N GLU A 75 -9.47 -1.35 26.67
CA GLU A 75 -8.47 -1.58 25.62
C GLU A 75 -7.86 -2.98 25.73
N ARG A 76 -7.64 -3.59 24.58
CA ARG A 76 -6.88 -4.83 24.43
C ARG A 76 -5.87 -4.66 23.31
N SER A 77 -4.71 -5.27 23.45
CA SER A 77 -3.72 -5.33 22.40
C SER A 77 -2.96 -6.64 22.48
N ASP A 78 -2.50 -7.11 21.32
CA ASP A 78 -1.62 -8.27 21.21
C ASP A 78 -0.85 -8.21 19.90
N THR A 79 0.05 -9.18 19.73
CA THR A 79 0.81 -9.40 18.51
C THR A 79 0.35 -10.68 17.82
N VAL A 80 0.37 -10.68 16.49
CA VAL A 80 0.01 -11.85 15.69
C VAL A 80 0.92 -11.98 14.48
N ARG A 81 1.33 -13.22 14.19
CA ARG A 81 2.12 -13.57 13.00
C ARG A 81 1.18 -13.93 11.85
N MET A 82 1.25 -13.19 10.74
CA MET A 82 0.51 -13.53 9.52
C MET A 82 1.30 -13.18 8.28
N ALA A 83 1.31 -14.09 7.30
CA ALA A 83 2.06 -13.94 6.04
C ALA A 83 3.56 -13.65 6.25
N ASP A 84 4.15 -14.30 7.25
CA ASP A 84 5.56 -14.13 7.64
C ASP A 84 5.91 -12.69 8.09
N LEU A 85 4.90 -11.96 8.56
CA LEU A 85 5.03 -10.63 9.16
C LEU A 85 4.43 -10.63 10.57
N ASP A 86 5.04 -9.85 11.47
CA ASP A 86 4.52 -9.62 12.80
C ASP A 86 3.63 -8.37 12.78
N TRP A 87 2.44 -8.48 13.34
CA TRP A 87 1.45 -7.42 13.39
C TRP A 87 1.11 -7.14 14.84
N THR A 88 1.00 -5.86 15.19
CA THR A 88 0.41 -5.45 16.47
C THR A 88 -0.98 -4.95 16.21
N TRP A 89 -1.95 -5.36 17.03
CA TRP A 89 -3.31 -4.84 16.98
C TRP A 89 -3.71 -4.25 18.32
N GLN A 90 -4.61 -3.27 18.28
CA GLN A 90 -5.25 -2.68 19.45
C GLN A 90 -6.76 -2.61 19.19
N ALA A 91 -7.55 -3.13 20.11
CA ALA A 91 -9.00 -3.03 20.14
C ALA A 91 -9.42 -2.11 21.29
N THR A 92 -10.30 -1.16 21.01
CA THR A 92 -11.01 -0.38 22.03
C THR A 92 -12.46 -0.85 22.04
N ILE A 93 -12.93 -1.35 23.18
CA ILE A 93 -14.29 -1.89 23.38
C ILE A 93 -15.09 -0.90 24.22
N ASP A 94 -16.07 -0.24 23.59
CA ASP A 94 -16.95 0.73 24.23
C ASP A 94 -18.36 0.15 24.46
N GLU A 95 -19.03 0.64 25.50
CA GLU A 95 -20.47 0.43 25.68
C GLU A 95 -21.26 1.11 24.57
N THR A 96 -22.44 0.54 24.26
CA THR A 96 -23.44 1.20 23.44
C THR A 96 -24.72 1.39 24.26
N PRO A 97 -25.69 2.19 23.78
CA PRO A 97 -26.99 2.30 24.44
C PRO A 97 -27.74 0.96 24.54
N GLU A 98 -27.45 0.00 23.66
CA GLU A 98 -27.98 -1.35 23.70
C GLU A 98 -27.13 -2.22 24.64
N LYS A 99 -27.75 -2.86 25.64
CA LYS A 99 -27.03 -3.50 26.74
C LYS A 99 -26.28 -4.76 26.31
N ASP A 100 -26.80 -5.43 25.29
CA ASP A 100 -26.23 -6.66 24.74
C ASP A 100 -25.37 -6.39 23.50
N MET A 101 -24.99 -5.12 23.27
CA MET A 101 -24.13 -4.71 22.17
C MET A 101 -22.98 -3.81 22.63
N ARG A 102 -21.76 -4.15 22.21
CA ARG A 102 -20.55 -3.34 22.41
C ARG A 102 -19.97 -2.94 21.08
N ARG A 103 -19.40 -1.74 20.99
CA ARG A 103 -18.67 -1.29 19.80
C ARG A 103 -17.20 -1.62 19.97
N VAL A 104 -16.59 -2.19 18.94
CA VAL A 104 -15.15 -2.42 18.84
C VAL A 104 -14.59 -1.49 17.77
N THR A 105 -13.53 -0.76 18.11
CA THR A 105 -12.67 -0.09 17.14
C THR A 105 -11.31 -0.78 17.17
N LEU A 106 -10.90 -1.35 16.04
CA LEU A 106 -9.64 -2.06 15.86
C LEU A 106 -8.67 -1.22 15.02
N LYS A 107 -7.40 -1.23 15.42
CA LYS A 107 -6.29 -0.65 14.68
C LYS A 107 -5.17 -1.67 14.57
N VAL A 108 -4.50 -1.71 13.41
CA VAL A 108 -3.44 -2.68 13.12
C VAL A 108 -2.22 -1.99 12.54
N TRP A 109 -1.05 -2.34 13.07
CA TRP A 109 0.26 -1.86 12.66
C TRP A 109 1.15 -3.03 12.25
N LEU A 110 2.11 -2.75 11.37
CA LEU A 110 3.17 -3.68 11.03
C LEU A 110 4.31 -3.56 12.06
N GLY A 111 4.65 -4.66 12.72
CA GLY A 111 5.64 -4.74 13.80
C GLY A 111 5.12 -4.17 15.13
N GLU A 112 6.04 -3.98 16.09
CA GLU A 112 5.76 -3.48 17.45
C GLU A 112 5.67 -1.94 17.56
N ASP A 113 5.83 -1.21 16.47
CA ASP A 113 5.94 0.26 16.49
C ASP A 113 4.56 0.94 16.36
N ASP A 114 3.92 1.25 17.50
CA ASP A 114 2.63 1.96 17.57
C ASP A 114 2.68 3.42 17.09
N LYS A 115 3.89 3.97 16.90
CA LYS A 115 4.12 5.40 16.62
C LYS A 115 3.81 5.78 15.18
N ARG A 116 3.55 4.79 14.33
CA ARG A 116 3.14 4.99 12.93
C ARG A 116 1.63 5.07 12.82
N GLU A 117 1.13 5.66 11.73
CA GLU A 117 -0.29 5.53 11.44
C GLU A 117 -0.66 4.06 11.22
N PRO A 118 -1.83 3.61 11.72
CA PRO A 118 -2.28 2.24 11.52
C PRO A 118 -2.49 1.97 10.02
N LEU A 119 -2.06 0.79 9.57
CA LEU A 119 -2.22 0.34 8.18
C LEU A 119 -3.67 -0.04 7.88
N ALA A 120 -4.40 -0.48 8.89
CA ALA A 120 -5.83 -0.73 8.83
C ALA A 120 -6.52 -0.30 10.13
N GLY A 121 -7.74 0.21 9.98
CA GLY A 121 -8.68 0.38 11.08
C GLY A 121 -10.05 -0.14 10.65
N ILE A 122 -10.74 -0.84 11.55
CA ILE A 122 -12.11 -1.30 11.34
C ILE A 122 -12.95 -1.04 12.58
N ASP A 123 -14.21 -0.67 12.36
CA ASP A 123 -15.22 -0.61 13.41
C ASP A 123 -16.15 -1.82 13.26
N GLY A 124 -16.52 -2.40 14.40
CA GLY A 124 -17.41 -3.55 14.47
C GLY A 124 -18.26 -3.53 15.74
N PHE A 125 -19.11 -4.53 15.86
CA PHE A 125 -19.96 -4.73 17.04
C PHE A 125 -19.80 -6.14 17.58
N LEU A 126 -19.82 -6.26 18.90
CA LEU A 126 -19.89 -7.52 19.61
C LEU A 126 -21.30 -7.63 20.19
N GLU A 127 -21.99 -8.71 19.84
CA GLU A 127 -23.30 -9.05 20.41
C GLU A 127 -23.09 -10.10 21.51
N LYS A 128 -23.87 -9.99 22.58
CA LYS A 128 -23.83 -10.98 23.65
C LYS A 128 -24.62 -12.23 23.21
N HIS A 129 -23.92 -13.33 22.98
CA HIS A 129 -24.54 -14.63 22.71
C HIS A 129 -24.83 -15.37 24.04
N GLU A 130 -26.03 -15.94 24.17
CA GLU A 130 -26.46 -16.80 25.29
C GLU A 130 -25.91 -18.24 25.20
#